data_AF-M4Q0I0-F1
#
_entry.id   AF-M4Q0I0-F1
#
_cell.length_a   1.000
_cell.length_b   1.000
_cell.length_c   1.000
_cell.angle_alpha   90.00
_cell.angle_beta   90.00
_cell.angle_gamma   90.00
#
_symmetry.space_group_name_H-M   'P 1'
#
loop_
_entity.id
_entity.type
_entity.pdbx_description
1 polymer ?
#
loop_
_entity_poly.entity_id
_entity_poly.type
_entity_poly.pdbx_seq_one_letter_code
_entity_poly.pdbx_strand_id
1 'polypeptide(L)' 'GSGIFEGVSGQVKLQQLIFPFKLFYTFYLKGIPDLPAELLGKPVPPSPTVEPSPAAKACEDGATITNFTN' A
#
# COMPACT_ATOMS: atom_id res chain seq x y z
N GLY A 1 2.05 -4.57 -14.40
CA GLY A 1 0.77 -4.15 -13.82
C GLY A 1 -0.08 -3.54 -14.91
N SER A 2 -1.05 -2.70 -14.56
CA SER A 2 -1.88 -1.93 -15.49
C SER A 2 -2.01 -0.49 -14.98
N GLY A 3 -2.55 0.42 -15.80
CA GLY A 3 -2.69 1.83 -15.45
C GLY A 3 -1.32 2.45 -15.12
N ILE A 4 -1.22 3.15 -13.99
CA ILE A 4 0.06 3.76 -13.55
C ILE A 4 1.17 2.72 -13.27
N PHE A 5 0.83 1.43 -13.19
CA PHE A 5 1.77 0.32 -13.01
C PHE A 5 1.97 -0.52 -14.29
N GLU A 6 1.55 -0.04 -15.45
CA GLU A 6 1.77 -0.70 -16.73
C GLU A 6 3.27 -0.85 -17.02
N GLY A 7 3.70 -2.01 -17.51
CA GLY A 7 5.12 -2.30 -17.78
C GLY A 7 6.01 -2.50 -16.55
N VAL A 8 5.48 -2.36 -15.32
CA VAL A 8 6.28 -2.52 -14.10
C VAL A 8 6.86 -3.92 -13.96
N SER A 9 8.12 -3.98 -13.51
CA SER A 9 8.84 -5.20 -13.13
C SER A 9 9.58 -5.00 -11.80
N GLY A 10 10.14 -6.06 -11.23
CA GLY A 10 10.94 -5.98 -10.02
C GLY A 10 10.68 -7.14 -9.06
N GLN A 11 10.83 -6.86 -7.77
CA GLN A 11 10.60 -7.82 -6.69
C GLN A 11 9.74 -7.20 -5.58
N VAL A 12 9.12 -8.06 -4.78
CA VAL A 12 8.36 -7.65 -3.60
C VAL A 12 8.88 -8.40 -2.38
N LYS A 13 9.12 -7.66 -1.30
CA LYS A 13 9.38 -8.24 0.01
C LYS A 13 8.06 -8.38 0.76
N LEU A 14 7.76 -9.60 1.20
CA LEU A 14 6.63 -9.90 2.10
C LEU A 14 7.16 -10.05 3.53
N GLN A 15 6.50 -9.41 4.48
CA GLN A 15 6.73 -9.57 5.91
C GLN A 15 5.42 -9.98 6.60
N GLN A 16 5.41 -11.11 7.30
CA GLN A 16 4.26 -11.56 8.08
C GLN A 16 4.32 -10.90 9.46
N LEU A 17 3.29 -10.12 9.81
CA LEU A 17 3.20 -9.46 11.13
C LEU A 17 2.35 -10.28 12.09
N ILE A 18 1.17 -10.70 11.63
CA ILE A 18 0.28 -11.64 12.31
C ILE A 18 -0.30 -12.53 11.22
N PHE A 19 0.21 -13.75 11.07
CA PHE A 19 -0.32 -14.65 10.05
C PHE A 19 -1.69 -15.24 10.47
N PRO A 20 -2.69 -15.34 9.58
CA PRO A 20 -2.72 -14.87 8.19
C PRO A 20 -3.27 -13.44 8.01
N PHE A 21 -3.56 -12.72 9.09
CA PHE A 21 -4.39 -11.50 9.07
C PHE A 21 -3.65 -10.19 8.74
N LYS A 22 -2.37 -10.05 9.10
CA LYS A 22 -1.57 -8.83 8.88
C LYS A 22 -0.27 -9.17 8.16
N LEU A 23 -0.17 -8.71 6.92
CA LEU A 23 1.01 -8.81 6.07
C LEU A 23 1.45 -7.40 5.68
N PHE A 24 2.76 -7.17 5.58
CA PHE A 24 3.33 -5.91 5.13
C PHE A 24 4.21 -6.15 3.91
N TYR A 25 4.02 -5.34 2.87
CA TYR A 25 4.73 -5.47 1.61
C TYR A 25 5.63 -4.27 1.34
N THR A 26 6.77 -4.53 0.73
CA THR A 26 7.62 -3.49 0.14
C THR A 26 7.92 -3.87 -1.30
N PHE A 27 7.35 -3.12 -2.24
CA PHE A 27 7.56 -3.32 -3.66
C PHE A 27 8.79 -2.54 -4.13
N TYR A 28 9.71 -3.21 -4.81
CA TYR A 28 10.87 -2.62 -5.44
C TYR A 28 10.61 -2.52 -6.94
N LEU A 29 9.89 -1.46 -7.33
CA LEU A 29 9.36 -1.27 -8.67
C LEU A 29 10.43 -0.70 -9.61
N LYS A 30 10.44 -1.19 -10.85
CA LYS A 30 11.29 -0.72 -11.95
C LYS A 30 10.49 -0.58 -13.22
N GLY A 31 10.91 0.35 -14.09
CA GLY A 31 10.37 0.50 -15.43
C GLY A 31 9.06 1.30 -15.51
N ILE A 32 8.71 2.07 -14.48
CA ILE A 32 7.56 2.98 -14.47
C ILE A 32 7.97 4.39 -14.04
N PRO A 33 7.17 5.42 -14.37
CA PRO A 33 7.37 6.78 -13.86
C PRO A 33 7.24 6.88 -12.33
N ASP A 34 7.53 8.06 -11.79
CA ASP A 34 7.32 8.36 -10.38
C ASP A 34 5.86 8.14 -9.96
N LEU A 35 5.69 7.57 -8.77
CA LEU A 35 4.35 7.31 -8.23
C LEU A 35 3.68 8.60 -7.73
N PRO A 36 2.34 8.67 -7.76
CA PRO A 36 1.61 9.74 -7.09
C PRO A 36 2.00 9.88 -5.61
N ALA A 37 2.10 11.12 -5.15
CA ALA A 37 2.56 11.43 -3.78
C ALA A 37 1.69 10.80 -2.68
N GLU A 38 0.40 10.58 -2.94
CA GLU A 38 -0.53 9.90 -2.03
C GLU A 38 -0.14 8.43 -1.74
N LEU A 39 0.61 7.78 -2.64
CA LEU A 39 1.12 6.41 -2.45
C LEU A 39 2.51 6.38 -1.79
N LEU A 40 3.12 7.55 -1.55
CA LEU A 40 4.50 7.69 -1.07
C LEU A 40 4.59 8.22 0.37
N GLY A 41 3.48 8.18 1.12
CA GLY A 41 3.47 8.50 2.54
C GLY A 41 4.49 7.66 3.33
N LYS A 42 5.14 8.26 4.34
CA LYS A 42 6.11 7.56 5.19
C LYS A 42 5.45 6.33 5.84
N PRO A 43 5.92 5.10 5.58
CA PRO A 43 5.31 3.92 6.17
C PRO A 43 5.47 3.92 7.69
N VAL A 44 4.40 3.57 8.40
CA VAL A 44 4.47 3.26 9.84
C VAL A 44 5.35 2.02 10.01
N PRO A 45 6.27 1.98 11.00
CA PRO A 45 7.09 0.81 11.25
C PRO A 45 6.23 -0.45 11.44
N PRO A 46 6.48 -1.53 10.68
CA PRO A 46 5.65 -2.73 10.74
C PRO A 46 5.76 -3.44 12.09
N SER A 47 4.64 -3.68 12.74
CA SER A 47 4.55 -4.43 14.00
C SER A 47 3.18 -5.11 14.17
N PRO A 48 3.00 -6.06 15.10
CA PRO A 48 1.70 -6.70 15.33
C PRO A 48 0.57 -5.73 15.72
N THR A 49 0.90 -4.60 16.35
CA THR A 49 -0.07 -3.65 16.91
C THR A 49 -0.49 -2.53 15.96
N VAL A 50 0.10 -2.42 14.76
CA VAL A 50 -0.34 -1.40 13.80
C VAL A 50 -1.75 -1.69 13.29
N GLU A 51 -2.51 -0.63 13.08
CA GLU A 51 -3.90 -0.66 12.59
C GLU A 51 -4.10 0.43 11.53
N PRO A 52 -5.07 0.28 10.61
CA PRO A 52 -5.51 1.41 9.78
C PRO A 52 -6.09 2.51 10.67
N SER A 53 -6.04 3.76 10.20
CA SER A 53 -6.72 4.85 10.89
C SER A 53 -8.23 4.61 10.93
N PRO A 54 -8.96 5.11 11.95
CA PRO A 54 -10.42 4.98 12.01
C PRO A 54 -11.12 5.50 10.75
N ALA A 55 -10.66 6.64 10.22
CA ALA A 55 -11.17 7.24 8.99
C ALA A 55 -10.99 6.33 7.76
N ALA A 56 -9.81 5.73 7.60
CA ALA A 56 -9.56 4.79 6.49
C ALA A 56 -10.42 3.52 6.63
N LYS A 57 -10.58 3.02 7.85
CA LYS A 57 -11.44 1.86 8.13
C LYS A 57 -12.93 2.17 7.87
N ALA A 58 -13.36 3.39 8.12
CA ALA A 58 -14.72 3.88 7.87
C ALA A 58 -14.95 4.35 6.43
N CYS A 59 -13.93 4.30 5.56
CA CYS A 59 -13.95 4.81 4.19
C CYS A 59 -14.40 6.28 4.09
N GLU A 60 -13.94 7.12 5.03
CA GLU A 60 -14.24 8.56 5.03
C GLU A 60 -13.55 9.30 3.88
N ASP A 61 -14.16 10.39 3.42
CA ASP A 61 -13.60 11.27 2.40
C ASP A 61 -12.20 11.77 2.81
N GLY A 62 -11.24 11.67 1.89
CA GLY A 62 -9.84 12.02 2.15
C GLY A 62 -9.03 10.94 2.89
N ALA A 63 -9.65 9.85 3.31
CA ALA A 63 -8.98 8.65 3.85
C ALA A 63 -8.98 7.46 2.87
N THR A 64 -9.51 7.64 1.67
CA THR A 64 -9.51 6.68 0.56
C THR A 64 -8.93 7.29 -0.70
N ILE A 65 -8.37 6.45 -1.57
CA ILE A 65 -8.10 6.84 -2.96
C ILE A 65 -9.41 6.92 -3.76
N THR A 66 -9.39 7.69 -4.84
CA THR A 66 -10.57 7.86 -5.72
C THR A 66 -10.96 6.52 -6.34
N ASN A 67 -12.24 6.13 -6.23
CA ASN A 67 -12.78 4.85 -6.76
C ASN A 67 -12.00 3.63 -6.28
N PHE A 68 -11.69 3.54 -4.97
CA PHE A 68 -11.01 2.39 -4.38
C PHE A 68 -11.70 1.06 -4.72
N THR A 69 -10.91 -0.01 -4.87
CA THR A 69 -11.44 -1.36 -5.06
C THR A 69 -12.00 -1.91 -3.75
N ASN A 70 -13.23 -2.43 -3.77
CA ASN A 70 -13.93 -2.99 -2.60
C ASN A 70 -14.07 -4.52 -2.70
#